data_AF-A0A1C5C3N0-F1
#
_entry.id   AF-A0A1C5C3N0-F1
#
_cell.length_a   1.000
_cell.length_b   1.000
_cell.length_c   1.000
_cell.angle_alpha   90.00
_cell.angle_beta   90.00
_cell.angle_gamma   90.00
#
_symmetry.space_group_name_H-M   'P 1'
#
loop_
_entity.id
_entity.type
_entity.pdbx_description
1 polymer ?
#
loop_
_entity_poly.entity_id
_entity_poly.type
_entity_poly.pdbx_seq_one_letter_code
_entity_poly.pdbx_strand_id
1 'polypeptide(L)'
;MSTGTGPFVVTDPAHGGRWTSLSGGGGGGSAGGGGGEGGGREWLWFRDEPRRAGVRPGDAFADAGGLEECVPTIRGTPDHGDAWSRVWRRTGDGASVGASEAAAEEVDCPDFRLVRRITTDAARTVVDYRLSAAPGYRFLWAAHALLELSGQARALMAEGAAVRLYPDGGARWLPGRWPTVAGVPLDRLR
;
A
#
# COMPACT_ATOMS: atom_id res chain seq x y z
N MET A 1 -25.75 -1.09 20.38
CA MET A 1 -24.88 -0.46 19.37
C MET A 1 -23.65 -1.33 19.25
N SER A 2 -23.40 -1.93 18.09
CA SER A 2 -22.23 -2.79 17.88
C SER A 2 -21.00 -1.89 17.75
N THR A 3 -20.05 -2.01 18.67
CA THR A 3 -18.72 -1.39 18.57
C THR A 3 -17.91 -2.21 17.59
N GLY A 4 -18.17 -2.04 16.29
CA GLY A 4 -17.31 -2.62 15.27
C GLY A 4 -15.90 -2.10 15.49
N THR A 5 -14.93 -3.00 15.62
CA THR A 5 -13.52 -2.62 15.59
C THR A 5 -13.24 -2.00 14.22
N GLY A 6 -12.54 -0.87 14.21
CA GLY A 6 -12.12 -0.22 12.97
C GLY A 6 -11.11 -1.06 12.20
N PRO A 7 -10.61 -0.58 11.05
CA PRO A 7 -9.53 -1.25 10.36
C PRO A 7 -8.29 -1.41 11.26
N PHE A 8 -7.42 -2.35 10.90
CA PHE A 8 -6.18 -2.62 11.60
C PHE A 8 -5.04 -2.74 10.59
N VAL A 9 -3.89 -2.16 10.92
CA VAL A 9 -2.72 -2.10 10.05
C VAL A 9 -1.52 -2.72 10.76
N VAL A 10 -0.79 -3.56 10.04
CA VAL A 10 0.52 -4.07 10.47
C VAL A 10 1.58 -3.59 9.49
N THR A 11 2.67 -3.05 10.03
CA THR A 11 3.84 -2.61 9.25
C THR A 11 5.10 -3.38 9.66
N ASP A 12 6.02 -3.52 8.71
CA ASP A 12 7.35 -4.07 8.91
C ASP A 12 8.44 -3.00 8.65
N PRO A 13 8.81 -2.21 9.68
CA PRO A 13 9.86 -1.20 9.54
C PRO A 13 11.23 -1.81 9.23
N ALA A 14 11.50 -3.04 9.65
CA ALA A 14 12.81 -3.67 9.41
C ALA A 14 13.03 -3.94 7.92
N HIS A 15 11.97 -4.10 7.14
CA HIS A 15 12.03 -4.37 5.71
C HIS A 15 11.19 -3.35 4.93
N GLY A 16 11.59 -2.09 4.93
CA GLY A 16 11.02 -1.08 4.02
C GLY A 16 9.83 -0.30 4.54
N GLY A 17 9.39 -0.53 5.78
CA GLY A 17 8.13 0.03 6.25
C GLY A 17 6.93 -0.55 5.49
N ARG A 18 7.05 -1.72 4.88
CA ARG A 18 5.94 -2.35 4.15
C ARG A 18 4.74 -2.54 5.06
N TRP A 19 3.53 -2.31 4.55
CA TRP A 19 2.31 -2.74 5.22
C TRP A 19 2.09 -4.21 4.91
N THR A 20 2.19 -5.05 5.92
CA THR A 20 2.04 -6.50 5.78
C THR A 20 0.59 -6.95 5.95
N SER A 21 -0.27 -6.11 6.53
CA SER A 21 -1.71 -6.37 6.67
C SER A 21 -2.50 -5.06 6.71
N LEU A 22 -3.68 -5.07 6.08
CA LEU A 22 -4.77 -4.13 6.32
C LEU A 22 -6.05 -4.96 6.46
N SER A 23 -6.52 -5.14 7.68
CA SER A 23 -7.70 -5.95 7.98
C SER A 23 -8.86 -5.10 8.49
N GLY A 24 -10.09 -5.52 8.22
CA GLY A 24 -11.26 -4.95 8.89
C GLY A 24 -11.35 -5.45 10.34
N GLY A 25 -12.02 -4.71 11.23
CA GLY A 25 -12.41 -5.26 12.51
C GLY A 25 -13.70 -6.10 12.40
N GLY A 26 -13.74 -7.22 13.12
CA GLY A 26 -14.85 -8.16 13.07
C GLY A 26 -16.15 -7.57 13.65
N GLY A 27 -17.22 -7.56 12.84
CA GLY A 27 -18.54 -7.09 13.27
C GLY A 27 -19.68 -7.46 12.31
N GLY A 28 -20.11 -8.73 12.34
CA GLY A 28 -21.49 -9.16 12.03
C GLY A 28 -21.86 -9.37 10.56
N GLY A 29 -21.82 -10.63 10.12
CA GLY A 29 -22.47 -11.08 8.88
C GLY A 29 -22.27 -12.58 8.61
N SER A 30 -23.13 -13.41 9.18
CA SER A 30 -23.25 -14.84 8.84
C SER A 30 -23.74 -15.02 7.41
N ALA A 31 -22.99 -15.78 6.60
CA ALA A 31 -23.48 -17.05 6.04
C ALA A 31 -22.35 -17.75 5.26
N GLY A 32 -21.90 -18.92 5.75
CA GLY A 32 -21.19 -19.91 4.93
C GLY A 32 -19.81 -20.35 5.42
N GLY A 33 -19.77 -21.22 6.44
CA GLY A 33 -18.85 -22.35 6.54
C GLY A 33 -17.35 -22.11 6.83
N GLY A 34 -16.95 -22.33 8.09
CA GLY A 34 -15.69 -23.01 8.41
C GLY A 34 -14.54 -22.17 8.98
N GLY A 35 -14.52 -22.01 10.31
CA GLY A 35 -13.30 -22.03 11.14
C GLY A 35 -12.41 -20.78 11.19
N GLY A 36 -12.64 -19.92 12.19
CA GLY A 36 -11.68 -18.89 12.62
C GLY A 36 -12.35 -17.79 13.44
N GLU A 37 -12.21 -17.84 14.77
CA GLU A 37 -12.79 -16.88 15.70
C GLU A 37 -12.17 -15.48 15.54
N GLY A 38 -13.01 -14.47 15.27
CA GLY A 38 -12.72 -13.06 15.59
C GLY A 38 -11.92 -12.20 14.59
N GLY A 39 -11.50 -12.70 13.42
CA GLY A 39 -10.72 -11.92 12.45
C GLY A 39 -11.59 -11.28 11.36
N GLY A 40 -11.49 -9.97 11.15
CA GLY A 40 -12.10 -9.36 9.98
C GLY A 40 -11.31 -9.66 8.70
N ARG A 41 -11.91 -9.31 7.54
CA ARG A 41 -11.34 -9.56 6.21
C ARG A 41 -9.95 -8.92 6.07
N GLU A 42 -8.97 -9.67 5.57
CA GLU A 42 -7.69 -9.13 5.05
C GLU A 42 -7.92 -8.49 3.66
N TRP A 43 -7.32 -7.33 3.42
CA TRP A 43 -7.49 -6.57 2.19
C TRP A 43 -6.26 -6.59 1.30
N LEU A 44 -5.07 -6.89 1.84
CA LEU A 44 -3.83 -6.92 1.09
C LEU A 44 -3.48 -8.35 0.67
N TRP A 45 -3.12 -8.49 -0.60
CA TRP A 45 -2.53 -9.72 -1.11
C TRP A 45 -1.06 -9.77 -0.70
N PHE A 46 -0.56 -10.96 -0.40
CA PHE A 46 0.87 -11.17 -0.15
C PHE A 46 1.33 -12.50 -0.74
N ARG A 47 2.64 -12.59 -0.95
CA ARG A 47 3.33 -13.85 -1.23
C ARG A 47 4.62 -13.92 -0.44
N ASP A 48 5.19 -15.11 -0.36
CA ASP A 48 6.59 -15.25 0.01
C ASP A 48 7.48 -14.69 -1.10
N GLU A 49 8.42 -13.83 -0.73
CA GLU A 49 9.42 -13.23 -1.61
C GLU A 49 10.78 -13.32 -0.91
N PRO A 50 11.55 -14.40 -1.16
CA PRO A 50 12.77 -14.71 -0.42
C PRO A 50 13.85 -13.64 -0.49
N ARG A 51 13.85 -12.81 -1.56
CA ARG A 51 14.82 -11.71 -1.68
C ARG A 51 14.62 -10.66 -0.59
N ARG A 52 13.42 -10.57 0.01
CA ARG A 52 13.04 -9.46 0.89
C ARG A 52 13.95 -9.29 2.11
N ALA A 53 14.43 -10.38 2.69
CA ALA A 53 15.35 -10.32 3.83
C ALA A 53 16.72 -9.69 3.48
N GLY A 54 17.10 -9.72 2.20
CA GLY A 54 18.43 -9.33 1.73
C GLY A 54 18.48 -8.00 0.97
N VAL A 55 17.36 -7.37 0.64
CA VAL A 55 17.33 -6.21 -0.26
C VAL A 55 18.12 -5.02 0.28
N ARG A 56 18.74 -4.28 -0.63
CA ARG A 56 19.51 -3.06 -0.38
C ARG A 56 19.04 -1.95 -1.33
N PRO A 57 19.27 -0.67 -0.98
CA PRO A 57 19.08 0.45 -1.90
C PRO A 57 19.74 0.20 -3.26
N GLY A 58 19.04 0.50 -4.34
CA GLY A 58 19.47 0.20 -5.72
C GLY A 58 19.06 -1.17 -6.26
N ASP A 59 18.63 -2.11 -5.42
CA ASP A 59 18.19 -3.43 -5.89
C ASP A 59 16.89 -3.36 -6.70
N ALA A 60 16.67 -4.36 -7.55
CA ALA A 60 15.40 -4.53 -8.23
C ALA A 60 14.27 -4.82 -7.21
N PHE A 61 13.11 -4.20 -7.42
CA PHE A 61 11.94 -4.32 -6.55
C PHE A 61 11.62 -5.79 -6.20
N ALA A 62 11.52 -6.07 -4.90
CA ALA A 62 11.17 -7.37 -4.36
C ALA A 62 9.71 -7.35 -3.90
N ASP A 63 8.81 -7.62 -4.86
CA ASP A 63 7.37 -7.57 -4.66
C ASP A 63 6.90 -8.76 -3.79
N ALA A 64 6.66 -8.47 -2.51
CA ALA A 64 6.12 -9.39 -1.53
C ALA A 64 4.59 -9.21 -1.34
N GLY A 65 3.94 -8.36 -2.14
CA GLY A 65 2.60 -7.87 -1.87
C GLY A 65 2.53 -6.89 -0.69
N GLY A 66 1.33 -6.64 -0.16
CA GLY A 66 1.11 -5.61 0.85
C GLY A 66 0.94 -4.22 0.25
N LEU A 67 1.33 -3.19 1.01
CA LEU A 67 1.45 -1.82 0.53
C LEU A 67 2.87 -1.31 0.77
N GLU A 68 3.47 -0.75 -0.27
CA GLU A 68 4.82 -0.18 -0.26
C GLU A 68 4.78 1.30 -0.65
N GLU A 69 5.58 2.14 0.01
CA GLU A 69 5.80 3.51 -0.41
C GLU A 69 6.93 3.60 -1.45
N CYS A 70 6.55 3.90 -2.69
CA CYS A 70 7.48 4.15 -3.78
C CYS A 70 7.85 5.63 -3.82
N VAL A 71 9.09 5.92 -3.40
CA VAL A 71 9.64 7.28 -3.33
C VAL A 71 11.17 7.18 -3.48
N PRO A 72 11.80 8.06 -4.28
CA PRO A 72 11.25 9.27 -4.89
C PRO A 72 10.67 9.09 -6.30
N THR A 73 10.50 7.85 -6.78
CA THR A 73 10.12 7.61 -8.17
C THR A 73 9.37 6.28 -8.35
N ILE A 74 8.58 6.19 -9.43
CA ILE A 74 8.15 4.94 -10.06
C ILE A 74 8.62 4.98 -11.51
N ARG A 75 9.07 3.85 -12.05
CA ARG A 75 9.71 3.73 -13.37
C ARG A 75 10.94 4.63 -13.53
N GLY A 76 11.60 4.96 -12.42
CA GLY A 76 12.88 5.67 -12.40
C GLY A 76 14.05 4.71 -12.28
N THR A 77 15.20 5.20 -11.81
CA THR A 77 16.38 4.37 -11.55
C THR A 77 16.86 4.59 -10.11
N PRO A 78 16.72 3.59 -9.22
CA PRO A 78 16.03 2.32 -9.42
C PRO A 78 14.50 2.51 -9.54
N ASP A 79 13.84 1.51 -10.13
CA ASP A 79 12.40 1.47 -10.16
C ASP A 79 11.84 1.39 -8.72
N HIS A 80 10.70 2.03 -8.45
CA HIS A 80 10.08 2.16 -7.12
C HIS A 80 10.89 2.97 -6.07
N GLY A 81 12.06 3.50 -6.45
CA GLY A 81 12.94 4.24 -5.54
C GLY A 81 13.63 3.34 -4.51
N ASP A 82 14.09 3.93 -3.41
CA ASP A 82 14.95 3.26 -2.42
C ASP A 82 14.33 3.13 -1.03
N ALA A 83 13.23 3.83 -0.74
CA ALA A 83 12.65 3.83 0.61
C ALA A 83 12.14 2.44 1.02
N TRP A 84 11.59 1.67 0.06
CA TRP A 84 11.07 0.32 0.26
C TRP A 84 12.17 -0.70 0.65
N SER A 85 13.44 -0.43 0.34
CA SER A 85 14.55 -1.34 0.63
C SER A 85 15.37 -0.91 1.86
N ARG A 86 14.91 0.11 2.60
CA ARG A 86 15.60 0.65 3.77
C ARG A 86 14.91 0.25 5.06
N VAL A 87 15.66 0.21 6.15
CA VAL A 87 15.08 0.09 7.50
C VAL A 87 14.41 1.42 7.86
N TRP A 88 13.19 1.35 8.35
CA TRP A 88 12.47 2.47 8.94
C TRP A 88 12.57 2.41 10.46
N ARG A 89 12.65 3.57 11.10
CA ARG A 89 12.67 3.70 12.56
C ARG A 89 11.29 4.09 13.04
N ARG A 90 10.84 3.48 14.15
CA ARG A 90 9.69 3.99 14.92
C ARG A 90 10.18 5.07 15.88
N THR A 91 9.46 6.18 15.92
CA THR A 91 9.73 7.32 16.79
C THR A 91 8.45 7.73 17.52
N GLY A 92 8.56 8.04 18.81
CA GLY A 92 7.43 8.28 19.71
C GLY A 92 7.01 7.03 20.49
N ASP A 93 6.34 7.24 21.64
CA ASP A 93 6.08 6.21 22.66
C ASP A 93 4.86 5.31 22.35
N GLY A 94 4.38 5.31 21.11
CA GLY A 94 3.15 4.62 20.69
C GLY A 94 3.32 3.12 20.48
N ALA A 95 3.74 2.37 21.51
CA ALA A 95 3.49 0.94 21.60
C ALA A 95 2.01 0.70 21.95
N SER A 96 1.11 1.01 21.00
CA SER A 96 -0.29 0.56 20.95
C SER A 96 -1.07 0.49 22.28
N VAL A 97 -1.88 1.51 22.63
CA VAL A 97 -3.31 1.36 22.98
C VAL A 97 -4.03 2.70 22.79
N GLY A 98 -5.10 2.74 21.99
CA GLY A 98 -6.19 3.72 22.07
C GLY A 98 -5.85 5.22 21.97
N ALA A 99 -5.73 5.73 20.74
CA ALA A 99 -5.96 7.13 20.37
C ALA A 99 -5.36 8.24 21.29
N SER A 100 -4.17 8.75 20.94
CA SER A 100 -4.03 10.20 20.67
C SER A 100 -2.71 10.61 20.02
N GLU A 101 -1.66 9.78 20.00
CA GLU A 101 -0.50 10.01 19.13
C GLU A 101 -0.01 8.70 18.50
N ALA A 102 -0.19 8.57 17.18
CA ALA A 102 0.38 7.44 16.45
C ALA A 102 1.90 7.55 16.45
N ALA A 103 2.59 6.46 16.79
CA ALA A 103 4.04 6.37 16.58
C ALA A 103 4.37 6.72 15.13
N ALA A 104 5.35 7.59 14.93
CA ALA A 104 5.80 7.97 13.61
C ALA A 104 6.81 6.96 13.11
N GLU A 105 6.73 6.60 11.82
CA GLU A 105 7.72 5.76 11.16
C GLU A 105 8.49 6.59 10.16
N GLU A 106 9.82 6.51 10.22
CA GLU A 106 10.70 7.37 9.45
C GLU A 106 11.79 6.60 8.72
N VAL A 107 12.17 7.10 7.55
CA VAL A 107 13.30 6.60 6.77
C VAL A 107 14.14 7.78 6.30
N ASP A 108 15.44 7.64 6.49
CA ASP A 108 16.44 8.56 5.95
C ASP A 108 17.00 7.98 4.65
N CYS A 109 16.80 8.73 3.57
CA CYS A 109 17.42 8.53 2.26
C CYS A 109 18.53 9.57 2.07
N PRO A 110 19.45 9.38 1.10
CA PRO A 110 20.55 10.32 0.89
C PRO A 110 20.09 11.77 0.67
N ASP A 111 19.01 11.98 -0.08
CA ASP A 111 18.55 13.32 -0.50
C ASP A 111 17.29 13.81 0.23
N PHE A 112 16.61 12.94 0.98
CA PHE A 112 15.37 13.27 1.67
C PHE A 112 15.14 12.40 2.90
N ARG A 113 14.34 12.92 3.82
CA ARG A 113 13.74 12.15 4.91
C ARG A 113 12.24 12.04 4.68
N LEU A 114 11.69 10.85 4.82
CA LEU A 114 10.25 10.63 4.85
C LEU A 114 9.84 10.24 6.28
N VAL A 115 8.78 10.87 6.78
CA VAL A 115 8.11 10.50 8.02
C VAL A 115 6.65 10.21 7.68
N ARG A 116 6.10 9.09 8.17
CA ARG A 116 4.66 8.80 8.12
C ARG A 116 4.08 8.65 9.52
N ARG A 117 2.80 8.99 9.65
CA ARG A 117 1.98 8.68 10.84
C ARG A 117 0.73 7.97 10.38
N ILE A 118 0.49 6.78 10.94
CA ILE A 118 -0.69 5.97 10.61
C ILE A 118 -1.66 6.07 11.77
N THR A 119 -2.80 6.70 11.54
CA THR A 119 -3.88 6.81 12.53
C THR A 119 -5.09 6.02 12.04
N THR A 120 -5.67 5.20 12.91
CA THR A 120 -6.87 4.45 12.60
C THR A 120 -7.96 4.78 13.60
N ASP A 121 -9.15 5.10 13.09
CA ASP A 121 -10.38 5.24 13.86
C ASP A 121 -11.34 4.07 13.55
N ALA A 122 -12.57 4.12 14.06
CA ALA A 122 -13.56 3.06 13.85
C ALA A 122 -14.01 2.88 12.38
N ALA A 123 -13.80 3.88 11.52
CA ALA A 123 -14.27 3.89 10.14
C ALA A 123 -13.15 3.78 9.11
N ARG A 124 -11.95 4.29 9.40
CA ARG A 124 -10.87 4.39 8.41
C ARG A 124 -9.48 4.42 9.02
N THR A 125 -8.51 4.10 8.17
CA THR A 125 -7.10 4.41 8.37
C THR A 125 -6.73 5.66 7.57
N VAL A 126 -6.01 6.57 8.19
CA VAL A 126 -5.44 7.79 7.60
C VAL A 126 -3.93 7.75 7.78
N VAL A 127 -3.20 8.17 6.73
CA VAL A 127 -1.74 8.23 6.76
C VAL A 127 -1.29 9.63 6.39
N ASP A 128 -0.62 10.29 7.31
CA ASP A 128 0.00 11.58 7.08
C ASP A 128 1.47 11.40 6.74
N TYR A 129 1.91 12.00 5.64
CA TYR A 129 3.29 11.95 5.19
C TYR A 129 3.94 13.34 5.26
N ARG A 130 5.20 13.39 5.71
CA ARG A 130 6.07 14.55 5.59
C ARG A 130 7.37 14.14 4.92
N LEU A 131 7.64 14.71 3.75
CA LEU A 131 8.94 14.62 3.08
C LEU A 131 9.72 15.92 3.33
N SER A 132 10.98 15.79 3.75
CA SER A 132 11.91 16.93 3.91
C SER A 132 13.14 16.70 3.04
N ALA A 133 13.49 17.67 2.21
CA ALA A 133 14.60 17.60 1.25
C ALA A 133 15.15 19.02 0.98
N ALA A 134 16.27 19.10 0.25
CA ALA A 134 16.80 20.39 -0.22
C ALA A 134 15.78 21.10 -1.15
N PRO A 135 15.73 22.45 -1.17
CA PRO A 135 14.87 23.20 -2.08
C PRO A 135 15.09 22.80 -3.54
N GLY A 136 14.01 22.61 -4.29
CA GLY A 136 14.05 22.19 -5.69
C GLY A 136 14.11 20.67 -5.89
N TYR A 137 14.16 19.86 -4.83
CA TYR A 137 14.06 18.41 -4.93
C TYR A 137 12.75 17.98 -5.62
N ARG A 138 12.87 17.16 -6.66
CA ARG A 138 11.74 16.62 -7.42
C ARG A 138 11.53 15.19 -7.00
N PHE A 139 10.28 14.85 -6.68
CA PHE A 139 9.91 13.51 -6.28
C PHE A 139 8.51 13.16 -6.79
N LEU A 140 8.28 11.87 -6.89
CA LEU A 140 6.98 11.24 -6.96
C LEU A 140 6.82 10.40 -5.69
N TRP A 141 5.61 10.42 -5.13
CA TRP A 141 5.19 9.50 -4.09
C TRP A 141 4.02 8.69 -4.61
N ALA A 142 4.02 7.40 -4.31
CA ALA A 142 2.90 6.52 -4.56
C ALA A 142 2.85 5.39 -3.54
N ALA A 143 1.64 4.98 -3.21
CA ALA A 143 1.38 3.75 -2.51
C ALA A 143 1.17 2.62 -3.53
N HIS A 144 2.10 1.67 -3.58
CA HIS A 144 2.00 0.47 -4.39
C HIS A 144 1.30 -0.64 -3.58
N ALA A 145 -0.04 -0.61 -3.56
CA ALA A 145 -0.86 -1.56 -2.83
C ALA A 145 -1.30 -2.74 -3.72
N LEU A 146 -1.08 -3.96 -3.24
CA LEU A 146 -1.61 -5.18 -3.86
C LEU A 146 -2.81 -5.66 -3.04
N LEU A 147 -3.97 -5.73 -3.67
CA LEU A 147 -5.22 -6.07 -3.01
C LEU A 147 -5.51 -7.56 -3.11
N GLU A 148 -6.02 -8.14 -2.02
CA GLU A 148 -6.58 -9.48 -2.01
C GLU A 148 -7.97 -9.43 -2.63
N LEU A 149 -8.11 -10.03 -3.82
CA LEU A 149 -9.31 -9.95 -4.65
C LEU A 149 -9.90 -11.33 -4.90
N SER A 150 -11.23 -11.40 -4.94
CA SER A 150 -11.92 -12.59 -5.45
C SER A 150 -12.08 -12.49 -6.96
N GLY A 151 -12.35 -13.61 -7.64
CA GLY A 151 -12.70 -13.61 -9.07
C GLY A 151 -13.99 -12.85 -9.43
N GLN A 152 -14.75 -12.39 -8.42
CA GLN A 152 -15.92 -11.53 -8.60
C GLN A 152 -15.61 -10.04 -8.36
N ALA A 153 -14.38 -9.68 -8.00
CA ALA A 153 -13.97 -8.30 -7.79
C ALA A 153 -14.23 -7.45 -9.04
N ARG A 154 -14.61 -6.20 -8.80
CA ARG A 154 -14.78 -5.18 -9.84
C ARG A 154 -14.07 -3.91 -9.40
N ALA A 155 -13.38 -3.28 -10.34
CA ALA A 155 -12.92 -1.92 -10.18
C ALA A 155 -14.05 -0.97 -10.58
N LEU A 156 -14.23 0.13 -9.84
CA LEU A 156 -15.23 1.14 -10.12
C LEU A 156 -14.52 2.48 -10.34
N MET A 157 -14.83 3.14 -11.45
CA MET A 157 -14.44 4.51 -11.76
C MET A 157 -15.60 5.20 -12.48
N ALA A 158 -15.52 6.53 -12.60
CA ALA A 158 -16.50 7.29 -13.36
C ALA A 158 -16.56 6.79 -14.82
N GLU A 159 -17.77 6.56 -15.30
CA GLU A 159 -18.03 6.15 -16.69
C GLU A 159 -17.39 7.16 -17.67
N GLY A 160 -16.71 6.65 -18.70
CA GLY A 160 -16.08 7.51 -19.70
C GLY A 160 -14.79 8.21 -19.26
N ALA A 161 -14.31 7.99 -18.03
CA ALA A 161 -13.05 8.54 -17.52
C ALA A 161 -11.88 8.22 -18.47
N ALA A 162 -11.00 9.20 -18.69
CA ALA A 162 -9.83 9.02 -19.54
C ALA A 162 -8.84 8.04 -18.89
N VAL A 163 -8.40 7.05 -19.66
CA VAL A 163 -7.49 6.01 -19.19
C VAL A 163 -6.37 5.76 -20.21
N ARG A 164 -5.25 5.23 -19.70
CA ARG A 164 -4.13 4.74 -20.52
C ARG A 164 -3.99 3.25 -20.27
N LEU A 165 -4.12 2.45 -21.34
CA LEU A 165 -3.84 1.02 -21.28
C LEU A 165 -2.38 0.78 -21.68
N TYR A 166 -1.62 0.09 -20.84
CA TYR A 166 -0.24 -0.35 -21.11
C TYR A 166 -0.25 -1.87 -21.36
N PRO A 167 -0.35 -2.34 -22.63
CA PRO A 167 -0.63 -3.75 -22.91
C PRO A 167 0.50 -4.71 -22.53
N ASP A 168 1.75 -4.22 -22.54
CA ASP A 168 2.96 -4.99 -22.29
C ASP A 168 3.70 -4.52 -21.02
N GLY A 169 3.08 -3.64 -20.21
CA GLY A 169 3.71 -3.03 -19.03
C GLY A 169 4.83 -2.04 -19.36
N GLY A 170 5.19 -1.85 -20.63
CA GLY A 170 6.27 -0.97 -21.08
C GLY A 170 5.90 0.52 -21.10
N ALA A 171 6.61 1.28 -21.93
CA ALA A 171 6.36 2.72 -22.10
C ALA A 171 5.23 3.03 -23.11
N ARG A 172 4.87 2.06 -23.97
CA ARG A 172 3.81 2.22 -24.96
C ARG A 172 2.44 2.11 -24.29
N TRP A 173 1.53 3.00 -24.68
CA TRP A 173 0.18 3.01 -24.15
C TRP A 173 -0.84 3.39 -25.22
N LEU A 174 -2.08 2.95 -25.00
CA LEU A 174 -3.24 3.26 -25.82
C LEU A 174 -4.17 4.22 -25.06
N PRO A 175 -4.58 5.36 -25.64
CA PRO A 175 -5.63 6.18 -25.06
C PRO A 175 -6.96 5.45 -25.10
N GLY A 176 -7.81 5.65 -24.09
CA GLY A 176 -9.16 5.14 -24.11
C GLY A 176 -10.05 5.74 -23.03
N ARG A 177 -11.23 5.13 -22.86
CA ARG A 177 -12.22 5.51 -21.87
C ARG A 177 -12.61 4.31 -21.01
N TRP A 178 -12.81 4.55 -19.73
CA TRP A 178 -13.38 3.56 -18.81
C TRP A 178 -14.80 3.16 -19.23
N PRO A 179 -15.23 1.89 -19.08
CA PRO A 179 -14.49 0.74 -18.54
C PRO A 179 -13.79 -0.11 -19.61
N THR A 180 -13.89 0.20 -20.90
CA THR A 180 -13.36 -0.65 -21.97
C THR A 180 -12.40 0.10 -22.89
N VAL A 181 -11.19 -0.44 -23.05
CA VAL A 181 -10.18 0.10 -23.98
C VAL A 181 -9.75 -1.00 -24.93
N ALA A 182 -9.86 -0.76 -26.24
CA ALA A 182 -9.48 -1.73 -27.27
C ALA A 182 -10.11 -3.13 -27.07
N GLY A 183 -11.36 -3.19 -26.59
CA GLY A 183 -12.07 -4.44 -26.30
C GLY A 183 -11.70 -5.11 -24.97
N VAL A 184 -10.77 -4.55 -24.20
CA VAL A 184 -10.38 -5.05 -22.87
C VAL A 184 -11.28 -4.44 -21.79
N PRO A 185 -12.06 -5.25 -21.04
CA PRO A 185 -12.85 -4.77 -19.92
C PRO A 185 -11.95 -4.53 -18.70
N LEU A 186 -11.66 -3.26 -18.40
CA LEU A 186 -10.77 -2.84 -17.30
C LEU A 186 -11.44 -2.92 -15.91
N ASP A 187 -12.77 -3.00 -15.87
CA ASP A 187 -13.55 -3.14 -14.64
C ASP A 187 -13.51 -4.56 -14.05
N ARG A 188 -13.01 -5.54 -14.81
CA ARG A 188 -12.98 -6.96 -14.44
C ARG A 188 -11.55 -7.42 -14.17
N LEU A 189 -11.30 -7.84 -12.94
CA LEU A 189 -10.01 -8.29 -12.46
C LEU A 189 -10.03 -9.83 -12.55
N ARG A 190 -9.36 -10.38 -13.57
CA ARG A 190 -9.30 -11.82 -13.87
C ARG A 190 -7.86 -12.31 -13.83
#